data_AF-A0A433DC24-F1
#
_entry.id   AF-A0A433DC24-F1
#
_cell.length_a   1.000
_cell.length_b   1.000
_cell.length_c   1.000
_cell.angle_alpha   90.00
_cell.angle_beta   90.00
_cell.angle_gamma   90.00
#
_symmetry.space_group_name_H-M   'P 1'
#
loop_
_entity.id
_entity.type
_entity.pdbx_description
1 polymer ?
#
loop_
_entity_poly.entity_id
_entity_poly.type
_entity_poly.pdbx_seq_one_letter_code
_entity_poly.pdbx_strand_id
1 'polypeptide(L)'
;MPAEISGGTIQSRALDYCQDLLDIVDFHGAERDHIKFTGYTDPFLPTRYPVTEVFSAVFGALGTVANRIGYLKNGRVQEISVNTDHASMAIMSHILPSVNGVSIPEYVQKLAETYGSNHKTPCENPLTGLFRTKDNRWVHFLASFDPHPTLKILGVDGSKLTDAISARDVIEEKTLQWNSFELEDALAAAGACGCAVRTTEEFLATEQGKEIHKHLPIEVQKICDAPKLHLPPGKRILEGVKVLELCRVIAGPTTTRTLAEYGAQVLKVSSPYLRDVDVLAVDGNSGKRSCFLDLKSEEGKKQLTELVKDCDVFVQGYRHRSMEHLGFTFDDVKRIKGSNGFVYLTVNCYGNAGPWIDRPGWEQLAQAVTGMATVQGGSPNTPCLLPMTLSDYLTGYAGALGVIAALLKRAEEGGSYLVQTSLVQLDLYVISKGLYSAAVGKKLMALYPPFHYYEGTHIHCLHLLQQLQKDRPYLFNGIFEVTPGPLGEVKHMKPVVQMPETPLYFSSPTRNFGVDKAEWV
;
A
#
# COMPACT_ATOMS: atom_id res chain seq x y z
N MET A 1 5.28 -10.98 22.80
CA MET A 1 4.46 -9.76 22.61
C MET A 1 5.40 -8.57 22.45
N PRO A 2 5.10 -7.62 21.55
CA PRO A 2 5.92 -6.42 21.39
C PRO A 2 5.95 -5.58 22.68
N ALA A 3 7.01 -4.79 22.87
CA ALA A 3 7.18 -3.91 24.02
C ALA A 3 6.08 -2.83 24.07
N GLU A 4 5.76 -2.30 25.26
CA GLU A 4 4.92 -1.11 25.36
C GLU A 4 5.70 0.13 24.89
N ILE A 5 5.03 1.05 24.20
CA ILE A 5 5.64 2.31 23.77
C ILE A 5 5.98 3.18 24.99
N SER A 6 7.11 3.89 24.91
CA SER A 6 7.51 4.85 25.93
C SER A 6 6.61 6.09 25.93
N GLY A 7 6.69 6.87 27.02
CA GLY A 7 5.96 8.14 27.15
C GLY A 7 6.25 9.15 26.04
N GLY A 8 5.45 10.20 25.96
CA GLY A 8 5.50 11.23 24.91
C GLY A 8 4.13 11.50 24.30
N THR A 9 4.02 12.59 23.53
CA THR A 9 2.85 12.85 22.70
C THR A 9 2.96 12.10 21.37
N ILE A 10 1.85 12.00 20.63
CA ILE A 10 1.84 11.50 19.24
C ILE A 10 2.87 12.26 18.41
N GLN A 11 2.92 13.58 18.54
CA GLN A 11 3.80 14.45 17.77
C GLN A 11 5.28 14.20 18.09
N SER A 12 5.65 14.03 19.36
CA SER A 12 7.04 13.71 19.72
C SER A 12 7.47 12.34 19.17
N ARG A 13 6.61 11.32 19.29
CA ARG A 13 6.90 9.99 18.74
C ARG A 13 6.95 9.98 17.21
N ALA A 14 6.07 10.74 16.56
CA ALA A 14 6.09 10.91 15.11
C ALA A 14 7.40 11.56 14.63
N LEU A 15 7.96 12.50 15.40
CA LEU A 15 9.26 13.09 15.11
C LEU A 15 10.40 12.07 15.27
N ASP A 16 10.38 11.24 16.31
CA ASP A 16 11.38 10.18 16.52
C ASP A 16 11.31 9.13 15.41
N TYR A 17 10.12 8.67 15.05
CA TYR A 17 9.92 7.69 13.98
C TYR A 17 10.21 8.29 12.60
N CYS A 18 10.03 9.61 12.42
CA CYS A 18 10.44 10.31 11.22
C CYS A 18 11.96 10.26 11.08
N GLN A 19 12.71 10.50 12.16
CA GLN A 19 14.18 10.39 12.14
C GLN A 19 14.61 8.98 11.75
N ASP A 20 14.01 7.96 12.36
CA ASP A 20 14.33 6.57 12.04
C ASP A 20 14.09 6.22 10.55
N LEU A 21 12.99 6.70 9.96
CA LEU A 21 12.73 6.53 8.52
C LEU A 21 13.74 7.27 7.64
N LEU A 22 14.24 8.44 8.06
CA LEU A 22 15.29 9.17 7.35
C LEU A 22 16.62 8.42 7.41
N ASP A 23 16.95 7.85 8.57
CA ASP A 23 18.15 7.02 8.75
C ASP A 23 18.08 5.74 7.90
N ILE A 24 16.90 5.10 7.83
CA ILE A 24 16.66 3.92 6.98
C ILE A 24 16.96 4.20 5.50
N VAL A 25 16.62 5.40 4.99
CA VAL A 25 16.90 5.79 3.59
C VAL A 25 18.23 6.53 3.42
N ASP A 26 19.09 6.52 4.44
CA ASP A 26 20.42 7.14 4.45
C ASP A 26 20.34 8.63 4.07
N PHE A 27 19.48 9.36 4.78
CA PHE A 27 19.31 10.81 4.67
C PHE A 27 19.54 11.51 6.01
N HIS A 28 20.53 12.41 6.06
CA HIS A 28 20.94 13.12 7.27
C HIS A 28 20.97 14.66 7.09
N GLY A 29 20.11 15.19 6.22
CA GLY A 29 20.02 16.63 5.92
C GLY A 29 19.37 17.46 7.03
N ALA A 30 19.73 18.75 7.10
CA ALA A 30 19.20 19.71 8.08
C ALA A 30 17.72 20.09 7.84
N GLU A 31 17.15 19.71 6.68
CA GLU A 31 15.74 19.90 6.34
C GLU A 31 14.79 19.32 7.39
N ARG A 32 15.26 18.33 8.15
CA ARG A 32 14.51 17.73 9.26
C ARG A 32 14.09 18.75 10.32
N ASP A 33 14.90 19.78 10.58
CA ASP A 33 14.62 20.77 11.62
C ASP A 33 13.48 21.73 11.25
N HIS A 34 12.98 21.65 10.02
CA HIS A 34 11.86 22.42 9.49
C HIS A 34 10.51 21.67 9.53
N ILE A 35 10.45 20.49 10.15
CA ILE A 35 9.21 19.71 10.26
C ILE A 35 8.44 20.08 11.52
N LYS A 36 7.12 20.29 11.36
CA LYS A 36 6.18 20.46 12.46
C LYS A 36 5.02 19.48 12.37
N PHE A 37 4.84 18.68 13.43
CA PHE A 37 3.65 17.86 13.63
C PHE A 37 2.58 18.61 14.42
N THR A 38 1.34 18.55 13.95
CA THR A 38 0.15 19.18 14.57
C THR A 38 -1.01 18.17 14.66
N GLY A 39 -2.16 18.56 15.21
CA GLY A 39 -3.33 17.68 15.40
C GLY A 39 -3.55 17.30 16.85
N TYR A 40 -4.46 16.37 17.10
CA TYR A 40 -4.77 15.92 18.46
C TYR A 40 -3.63 15.09 19.07
N THR A 41 -3.60 15.06 20.40
CA THR A 41 -2.56 14.36 21.18
C THR A 41 -2.94 12.96 21.58
N ASP A 42 -4.24 12.62 21.53
CA ASP A 42 -4.78 11.33 21.94
C ASP A 42 -5.02 10.44 20.72
N PRO A 43 -4.57 9.16 20.76
CA PRO A 43 -4.89 8.24 19.70
C PRO A 43 -6.39 7.97 19.67
N PHE A 44 -6.91 7.71 18.47
CA PHE A 44 -8.34 7.46 18.29
C PHE A 44 -8.67 6.22 17.47
N LEU A 45 -7.71 5.66 16.74
CA LEU A 45 -7.96 4.50 15.89
C LEU A 45 -8.09 3.21 16.74
N PRO A 46 -8.99 2.27 16.36
CA PRO A 46 -9.21 1.03 17.11
C PRO A 46 -8.10 0.00 16.89
N THR A 47 -6.92 0.30 17.40
CA THR A 47 -5.78 -0.62 17.38
C THR A 47 -4.83 -0.35 18.55
N ARG A 48 -4.00 -1.35 18.86
CA ARG A 48 -2.94 -1.24 19.87
C ARG A 48 -1.63 -0.69 19.30
N TYR A 49 -1.50 -0.62 17.98
CA TYR A 49 -0.29 -0.13 17.32
C TYR A 49 -0.26 1.40 17.23
N PRO A 50 0.92 2.04 17.28
CA PRO A 50 1.09 3.48 17.14
C PRO A 50 1.00 3.92 15.67
N VAL A 51 -0.12 3.59 15.01
CA VAL A 51 -0.31 3.76 13.56
C VAL A 51 -0.38 5.24 13.17
N THR A 52 -0.97 6.09 14.02
CA THR A 52 -1.04 7.54 13.79
C THR A 52 0.37 8.13 13.75
N GLU A 53 1.24 7.75 14.68
CA GLU A 53 2.63 8.17 14.75
C GLU A 53 3.41 7.70 13.53
N VAL A 54 3.28 6.42 13.16
CA VAL A 54 4.00 5.83 12.02
C VAL A 54 3.59 6.49 10.70
N PHE A 55 2.30 6.69 10.46
CA PHE A 55 1.83 7.36 9.24
C PHE A 55 2.26 8.84 9.22
N SER A 56 2.17 9.54 10.35
CA SER A 56 2.66 10.90 10.45
C SER A 56 4.15 10.98 10.13
N ALA A 57 4.94 10.05 10.68
CA ALA A 57 6.38 9.96 10.47
C ALA A 57 6.75 9.74 8.99
N VAL A 58 6.08 8.84 8.27
CA VAL A 58 6.40 8.61 6.84
C VAL A 58 6.08 9.84 5.99
N PHE A 59 5.01 10.59 6.31
CA PHE A 59 4.74 11.88 5.65
C PHE A 59 5.78 12.95 6.01
N GLY A 60 6.23 13.00 7.26
CA GLY A 60 7.31 13.90 7.68
C GLY A 60 8.61 13.60 6.92
N ALA A 61 8.98 12.33 6.81
CA ALA A 61 10.17 11.89 6.09
C ALA A 61 10.06 12.20 4.58
N LEU A 62 8.89 11.93 3.96
CA LEU A 62 8.59 12.30 2.57
C LEU A 62 8.79 13.81 2.34
N GLY A 63 8.19 14.65 3.18
CA GLY A 63 8.34 16.10 3.11
C GLY A 63 9.79 16.55 3.25
N THR A 64 10.55 15.89 4.13
CA THR A 64 11.95 16.24 4.41
C THR A 64 12.87 15.98 3.24
N VAL A 65 12.85 14.76 2.69
CA VAL A 65 13.68 14.41 1.53
C VAL A 65 13.25 15.22 0.30
N ALA A 66 11.95 15.46 0.13
CA ALA A 66 11.42 16.32 -0.92
C ALA A 66 11.88 17.79 -0.78
N ASN A 67 12.01 18.30 0.44
CA ASN A 67 12.50 19.65 0.70
C ASN A 67 13.96 19.82 0.27
N ARG A 68 14.78 18.77 0.42
CA ARG A 68 16.15 18.76 -0.13
C ARG A 68 16.16 18.88 -1.66
N ILE A 69 15.27 18.16 -2.33
CA ILE A 69 15.09 18.32 -3.79
C ILE A 69 14.64 19.74 -4.13
N GLY A 70 13.70 20.30 -3.36
CA GLY A 70 13.26 21.69 -3.49
C GLY A 70 14.41 22.67 -3.34
N TYR A 71 15.29 22.47 -2.37
CA TYR A 71 16.51 23.25 -2.18
C TYR A 71 17.46 23.15 -3.37
N LEU A 72 17.70 21.96 -3.91
CA LEU A 72 18.54 21.78 -5.09
C LEU A 72 17.98 22.50 -6.34
N LYS A 73 16.65 22.65 -6.44
CA LYS A 73 15.99 23.36 -7.54
C LYS A 73 15.94 24.88 -7.32
N ASN A 74 15.63 25.31 -6.11
CA ASN A 74 15.18 26.68 -5.81
C ASN A 74 16.07 27.44 -4.80
N GLY A 75 17.09 26.77 -4.25
CA GLY A 75 18.06 27.35 -3.31
C GLY A 75 17.54 27.63 -1.90
N ARG A 76 16.34 27.17 -1.54
CA ARG A 76 15.69 27.43 -0.25
C ARG A 76 15.08 26.18 0.35
N VAL A 77 15.32 26.00 1.65
CA VAL A 77 14.61 25.05 2.51
C VAL A 77 13.38 25.77 3.06
N GLN A 78 12.24 25.10 3.08
CA GLN A 78 10.97 25.67 3.56
C GLN A 78 10.41 24.90 4.76
N GLU A 79 9.42 25.48 5.45
CA GLU A 79 8.69 24.79 6.51
C GLU A 79 7.86 23.62 5.96
N ILE A 80 7.88 22.50 6.69
CA ILE A 80 7.08 21.31 6.42
C ILE A 80 6.09 21.16 7.57
N SER A 81 4.80 21.03 7.28
CA SER A 81 3.83 20.66 8.31
C SER A 81 3.02 19.44 7.96
N VAL A 82 2.82 18.59 8.98
CA VAL A 82 2.01 17.38 8.91
C VAL A 82 0.99 17.42 10.03
N ASN A 83 -0.29 17.36 9.67
CA ASN A 83 -1.36 17.17 10.63
C ASN A 83 -1.55 15.66 10.87
N THR A 84 -1.36 15.23 12.11
CA THR A 84 -1.41 13.82 12.53
C THR A 84 -2.80 13.19 12.39
N ASP A 85 -3.86 13.99 12.51
CA ASP A 85 -5.24 13.55 12.26
C ASP A 85 -5.46 13.30 10.76
N HIS A 86 -4.98 14.21 9.91
CA HIS A 86 -5.03 14.07 8.46
C HIS A 86 -4.22 12.86 7.98
N ALA A 87 -3.02 12.66 8.54
CA ALA A 87 -2.19 11.48 8.29
C ALA A 87 -2.90 10.18 8.69
N SER A 88 -3.65 10.18 9.80
CA SER A 88 -4.44 9.02 10.25
C SER A 88 -5.58 8.67 9.30
N MET A 89 -6.21 9.67 8.67
CA MET A 89 -7.26 9.42 7.68
C MET A 89 -6.69 8.80 6.39
N ALA A 90 -5.44 9.08 6.05
CA ALA A 90 -4.80 8.57 4.83
C ALA A 90 -4.66 7.04 4.79
N ILE A 91 -4.70 6.36 5.95
CA ILE A 91 -4.67 4.89 6.08
C ILE A 91 -5.88 4.23 5.39
N MET A 92 -6.97 4.97 5.20
CA MET A 92 -8.20 4.48 4.57
C MET A 92 -8.60 5.31 3.34
N SER A 93 -7.63 5.91 2.65
CA SER A 93 -7.86 6.86 1.54
C SER A 93 -8.81 6.32 0.45
N HIS A 94 -8.86 5.02 0.20
CA HIS A 94 -9.72 4.41 -0.82
C HIS A 94 -11.22 4.52 -0.57
N ILE A 95 -11.67 4.68 0.68
CA ILE A 95 -13.10 4.77 1.01
C ILE A 95 -13.59 6.19 1.32
N LEU A 96 -12.66 7.15 1.39
CA LEU A 96 -12.97 8.54 1.73
C LEU A 96 -13.50 9.40 0.56
N PRO A 97 -13.13 9.13 -0.71
CA PRO A 97 -13.61 9.91 -1.83
C PRO A 97 -15.13 9.85 -2.05
N SER A 98 -15.61 10.77 -2.87
CA SER A 98 -16.93 10.66 -3.50
C SER A 98 -16.87 11.08 -4.96
N VAL A 99 -17.77 10.54 -5.78
CA VAL A 99 -17.91 10.83 -7.20
C VAL A 99 -19.28 11.43 -7.44
N ASN A 100 -19.35 12.67 -7.93
CA ASN A 100 -20.60 13.42 -8.10
C ASN A 100 -21.46 13.46 -6.83
N GLY A 101 -20.81 13.64 -5.68
CA GLY A 101 -21.48 13.63 -4.36
C GLY A 101 -21.85 12.25 -3.82
N VAL A 102 -21.66 11.17 -4.59
CA VAL A 102 -21.94 9.79 -4.19
C VAL A 102 -20.72 9.17 -3.51
N SER A 103 -20.87 8.71 -2.27
CA SER A 103 -19.78 8.05 -1.54
C SER A 103 -19.27 6.79 -2.25
N ILE A 104 -18.01 6.40 -2.04
CA ILE A 104 -17.49 5.14 -2.61
C ILE A 104 -18.37 3.91 -2.33
N PRO A 105 -18.86 3.67 -1.09
CA PRO A 105 -19.71 2.51 -0.82
C PRO A 105 -21.01 2.52 -1.63
N GLU A 106 -21.67 3.67 -1.69
CA GLU A 106 -22.90 3.84 -2.48
C GLU A 106 -22.61 3.74 -3.99
N TYR A 107 -21.44 4.20 -4.43
CA TYR A 107 -21.01 4.11 -5.82
C TYR A 107 -20.80 2.65 -6.25
N VAL A 108 -20.16 1.82 -5.41
CA VAL A 108 -20.02 0.38 -5.66
C VAL A 108 -21.39 -0.30 -5.76
N GLN A 109 -22.30 0.01 -4.84
CA GLN A 109 -23.66 -0.54 -4.87
C GLN A 109 -24.38 -0.20 -6.18
N LYS A 110 -24.35 1.07 -6.60
CA LYS A 110 -24.97 1.52 -7.86
C LYS A 110 -24.35 0.85 -9.10
N LEU A 111 -23.04 0.64 -9.11
CA LEU A 111 -22.36 -0.09 -10.20
C LEU A 111 -22.84 -1.54 -10.26
N ALA A 112 -22.95 -2.22 -9.11
CA ALA A 112 -23.45 -3.59 -9.04
C ALA A 112 -24.91 -3.71 -9.53
N GLU A 113 -25.76 -2.75 -9.16
CA GLU A 113 -27.16 -2.67 -9.64
C GLU A 113 -27.24 -2.42 -11.15
N THR A 114 -26.35 -1.58 -11.70
CA THR A 114 -26.36 -1.17 -13.12
C THR A 114 -25.82 -2.26 -14.06
N TYR A 115 -24.72 -2.91 -13.69
CA TYR A 115 -24.00 -3.85 -14.56
C TYR A 115 -24.22 -5.33 -14.19
N GLY A 116 -25.07 -5.60 -13.19
CA GLY A 116 -25.43 -6.94 -12.71
C GLY A 116 -24.36 -7.61 -11.85
N SER A 117 -24.79 -8.58 -11.02
CA SER A 117 -23.96 -9.30 -10.03
C SER A 117 -22.88 -10.22 -10.61
N ASN A 118 -22.77 -10.37 -11.93
CA ASN A 118 -21.60 -10.98 -12.56
C ASN A 118 -20.33 -10.11 -12.37
N HIS A 119 -20.52 -8.85 -11.98
CA HIS A 119 -19.49 -7.95 -11.46
C HIS A 119 -19.52 -7.92 -9.93
N LYS A 120 -19.61 -9.08 -9.24
CA LYS A 120 -19.19 -9.13 -7.83
C LYS A 120 -17.79 -8.54 -7.81
N THR A 121 -17.68 -7.35 -7.23
CA THR A 121 -16.38 -6.70 -7.04
C THR A 121 -15.54 -7.74 -6.30
N PRO A 122 -14.26 -7.97 -6.65
CA PRO A 122 -13.43 -8.99 -6.01
C PRO A 122 -13.60 -9.05 -4.49
N CYS A 123 -13.86 -7.90 -3.86
CA CYS A 123 -14.18 -7.70 -2.44
C CYS A 123 -15.28 -8.60 -1.84
N GLU A 124 -16.28 -9.06 -2.59
CA GLU A 124 -17.45 -9.80 -2.07
C GLU A 124 -17.35 -11.32 -2.30
N ASN A 125 -16.27 -11.94 -1.83
CA ASN A 125 -16.08 -13.38 -1.90
C ASN A 125 -16.21 -14.01 -0.49
N PRO A 126 -17.18 -14.92 -0.24
CA PRO A 126 -17.35 -15.57 1.06
C PRO A 126 -16.14 -16.44 1.46
N LEU A 127 -15.25 -16.79 0.52
CA LEU A 127 -13.99 -17.46 0.81
C LEU A 127 -12.93 -16.51 1.37
N THR A 128 -13.05 -15.19 1.18
CA THR A 128 -12.04 -14.25 1.68
C THR A 128 -12.28 -13.98 3.16
N GLY A 129 -11.37 -14.40 4.02
CA GLY A 129 -11.45 -14.16 5.47
C GLY A 129 -10.72 -15.22 6.30
N LEU A 130 -10.96 -15.20 7.61
CA LEU A 130 -10.38 -16.13 8.59
C LEU A 130 -11.26 -17.36 8.80
N PHE A 131 -10.63 -18.53 8.81
CA PHE A 131 -11.27 -19.84 8.98
C PHE A 131 -10.50 -20.70 9.98
N ARG A 132 -11.22 -21.43 10.84
CA ARG A 132 -10.62 -22.38 11.78
C ARG A 132 -10.19 -23.67 11.08
N THR A 133 -9.11 -24.24 11.58
CA THR A 133 -8.48 -25.47 11.08
C THR A 133 -8.52 -26.58 12.13
N LYS A 134 -8.25 -27.82 11.71
CA LYS A 134 -8.31 -29.04 12.53
C LYS A 134 -7.44 -28.97 13.78
N ASP A 135 -6.29 -28.31 13.69
CA ASP A 135 -5.29 -28.15 14.76
C ASP A 135 -5.57 -26.96 15.68
N ASN A 136 -6.81 -26.45 15.70
CA ASN A 136 -7.26 -25.29 16.48
C ASN A 136 -6.50 -23.99 16.16
N ARG A 137 -5.96 -23.89 14.94
CA ARG A 137 -5.35 -22.67 14.40
C ARG A 137 -6.28 -22.00 13.40
N TRP A 138 -5.81 -20.91 12.82
CA TRP A 138 -6.53 -20.14 11.81
C TRP A 138 -5.74 -20.07 10.51
N VAL A 139 -6.46 -20.09 9.40
CA VAL A 139 -5.95 -19.70 8.09
C VAL A 139 -6.72 -18.50 7.57
N HIS A 140 -6.02 -17.61 6.87
CA HIS A 140 -6.65 -16.56 6.09
C HIS A 140 -6.59 -16.93 4.61
N PHE A 141 -7.73 -16.95 3.91
CA PHE A 141 -7.77 -17.06 2.45
C PHE A 141 -8.04 -15.69 1.83
N LEU A 142 -7.45 -15.40 0.67
CA LEU A 142 -7.85 -14.28 -0.17
C LEU A 142 -8.22 -14.75 -1.58
N ALA A 143 -9.48 -15.10 -1.77
CA ALA A 143 -10.00 -15.73 -2.98
C ALA A 143 -10.71 -14.73 -3.93
N SER A 144 -10.73 -13.45 -3.55
CA SER A 144 -11.42 -12.35 -4.23
C SER A 144 -11.14 -12.21 -5.73
N PHE A 145 -9.90 -12.45 -6.17
CA PHE A 145 -9.52 -12.33 -7.59
C PHE A 145 -9.63 -13.64 -8.36
N ASP A 146 -9.44 -14.77 -7.68
CA ASP A 146 -9.55 -16.11 -8.26
C ASP A 146 -9.79 -17.13 -7.14
N PRO A 147 -11.03 -17.63 -6.98
CA PRO A 147 -11.34 -18.63 -5.97
C PRO A 147 -10.98 -20.05 -6.37
N HIS A 148 -10.73 -20.31 -7.66
CA HIS A 148 -10.67 -21.68 -8.19
C HIS A 148 -9.55 -22.52 -7.57
N PRO A 149 -8.31 -22.03 -7.38
CA PRO A 149 -7.25 -22.81 -6.75
C PRO A 149 -7.62 -23.24 -5.31
N THR A 150 -8.15 -22.31 -4.52
CA THR A 150 -8.56 -22.57 -3.12
C THR A 150 -9.72 -23.57 -3.06
N LEU A 151 -10.76 -23.39 -3.87
CA LEU A 151 -11.89 -24.32 -3.96
C LEU A 151 -11.47 -25.73 -4.34
N LYS A 152 -10.54 -25.85 -5.30
CA LYS A 152 -10.00 -27.14 -5.73
C LYS A 152 -9.26 -27.86 -4.60
N ILE A 153 -8.44 -27.14 -3.83
CA ILE A 153 -7.72 -27.71 -2.66
C ILE A 153 -8.71 -28.19 -1.60
N LEU A 154 -9.76 -27.42 -1.33
CA LEU A 154 -10.78 -27.77 -0.36
C LEU A 154 -11.76 -28.85 -0.85
N GLY A 155 -11.69 -29.24 -2.13
CA GLY A 155 -12.62 -30.19 -2.74
C GLY A 155 -14.04 -29.66 -2.85
N VAL A 156 -14.20 -28.35 -3.03
CA VAL A 156 -15.50 -27.66 -3.11
C VAL A 156 -15.83 -27.35 -4.56
N ASP A 157 -17.01 -27.79 -5.01
CA ASP A 157 -17.56 -27.39 -6.29
C ASP A 157 -18.20 -25.99 -6.16
N GLY A 158 -17.50 -24.98 -6.67
CA GLY A 158 -17.94 -23.58 -6.61
C GLY A 158 -19.30 -23.32 -7.26
N SER A 159 -19.73 -24.16 -8.21
CA SER A 159 -21.05 -24.01 -8.85
C SER A 159 -22.22 -24.27 -7.90
N LYS A 160 -21.96 -24.92 -6.76
CA LYS A 160 -22.95 -25.23 -5.72
C LYS A 160 -23.06 -24.15 -4.63
N LEU A 161 -22.20 -23.12 -4.68
CA LEU A 161 -22.19 -22.02 -3.71
C LEU A 161 -23.18 -20.93 -4.17
N THR A 162 -24.43 -21.04 -3.73
CA THR A 162 -25.54 -20.20 -4.24
C THR A 162 -25.77 -18.92 -3.44
N ASP A 163 -25.34 -18.86 -2.18
CA ASP A 163 -25.41 -17.66 -1.33
C ASP A 163 -24.18 -17.57 -0.42
N ALA A 164 -23.88 -16.38 0.10
CA ALA A 164 -22.65 -16.13 0.84
C ALA A 164 -22.58 -16.86 2.18
N ILE A 165 -23.72 -17.07 2.85
CA ILE A 165 -23.78 -17.69 4.17
C ILE A 165 -23.52 -19.19 4.02
N SER A 166 -24.30 -19.88 3.17
CA SER A 166 -24.10 -21.31 2.91
C SER A 166 -22.72 -21.61 2.34
N ALA A 167 -22.18 -20.68 1.53
CA ALA A 167 -20.82 -20.81 1.03
C ALA A 167 -19.78 -20.79 2.15
N ARG A 168 -19.92 -19.88 3.11
CA ARG A 168 -19.00 -19.80 4.25
C ARG A 168 -19.05 -21.07 5.11
N ASP A 169 -20.24 -21.59 5.40
CA ASP A 169 -20.42 -22.81 6.20
C ASP A 169 -19.72 -24.02 5.55
N VAL A 170 -19.87 -24.18 4.23
CA VAL A 170 -19.20 -25.25 3.47
C VAL A 170 -17.68 -25.09 3.54
N ILE A 171 -17.17 -23.86 3.40
CA ILE A 171 -15.73 -23.58 3.46
C ILE A 171 -15.18 -23.83 4.87
N GLU A 172 -15.91 -23.46 5.91
CA GLU A 172 -15.56 -23.76 7.30
C GLU A 172 -15.51 -25.28 7.54
N GLU A 173 -16.52 -26.04 7.12
CA GLU A 173 -16.55 -27.51 7.24
C GLU A 173 -15.31 -28.15 6.59
N LYS A 174 -14.94 -27.71 5.38
CA LYS A 174 -13.79 -28.25 4.65
C LYS A 174 -12.47 -27.81 5.26
N THR A 175 -12.36 -26.56 5.71
CA THR A 175 -11.13 -26.06 6.34
C THR A 175 -10.83 -26.78 7.66
N LEU A 176 -11.86 -27.19 8.41
CA LEU A 176 -11.74 -27.99 9.63
C LEU A 176 -11.16 -29.41 9.40
N GLN A 177 -11.01 -29.85 8.14
CA GLN A 177 -10.38 -31.14 7.83
C GLN A 177 -8.86 -31.04 7.67
N TRP A 178 -8.31 -29.83 7.62
CA TRP A 178 -6.89 -29.58 7.36
C TRP A 178 -6.16 -29.05 8.59
N ASN A 179 -4.87 -29.42 8.76
CA ASN A 179 -3.96 -28.69 9.65
C ASN A 179 -3.52 -27.38 8.98
N SER A 180 -3.32 -26.30 9.75
CA SER A 180 -3.14 -24.97 9.16
C SER A 180 -1.92 -24.84 8.24
N PHE A 181 -0.78 -25.41 8.62
CA PHE A 181 0.46 -25.28 7.85
C PHE A 181 0.48 -26.19 6.61
N GLU A 182 -0.11 -27.39 6.70
CA GLU A 182 -0.30 -28.28 5.54
C GLU A 182 -1.17 -27.62 4.48
N LEU A 183 -2.25 -26.94 4.90
CA LEU A 183 -3.12 -26.20 4.00
C LEU A 183 -2.42 -24.99 3.39
N GLU A 184 -1.63 -24.24 4.16
CA GLU A 184 -0.80 -23.15 3.62
C GLU A 184 0.15 -23.65 2.53
N ASP A 185 0.84 -24.76 2.76
CA ASP A 185 1.77 -25.30 1.78
C ASP A 185 1.04 -25.79 0.50
N ALA A 186 -0.13 -26.41 0.65
CA ALA A 186 -0.98 -26.79 -0.48
C ALA A 186 -1.45 -25.55 -1.29
N LEU A 187 -1.84 -24.48 -0.61
CA LEU A 187 -2.22 -23.21 -1.23
C LEU A 187 -1.04 -22.58 -1.98
N ALA A 188 0.11 -22.50 -1.34
CA ALA A 188 1.33 -21.95 -1.92
C ALA A 188 1.77 -22.73 -3.17
N ALA A 189 1.73 -24.06 -3.11
CA ALA A 189 2.06 -24.93 -4.24
C ALA A 189 1.09 -24.75 -5.43
N ALA A 190 -0.17 -24.41 -5.17
CA ALA A 190 -1.17 -24.11 -6.21
C ALA A 190 -1.15 -22.65 -6.69
N GLY A 191 -0.30 -21.79 -6.12
CA GLY A 191 -0.31 -20.35 -6.41
C GLY A 191 -1.57 -19.63 -5.90
N ALA A 192 -2.27 -20.21 -4.92
CA ALA A 192 -3.44 -19.63 -4.28
C ALA A 192 -3.02 -18.61 -3.20
N CYS A 193 -3.81 -17.56 -3.00
CA CYS A 193 -3.56 -16.60 -1.92
C CYS A 193 -4.17 -17.11 -0.61
N GLY A 194 -3.34 -17.60 0.31
CA GLY A 194 -3.75 -17.88 1.67
C GLY A 194 -2.57 -18.26 2.56
N CYS A 195 -2.75 -18.13 3.87
CA CYS A 195 -1.68 -18.37 4.84
C CYS A 195 -2.24 -18.82 6.21
N ALA A 196 -1.41 -19.54 6.96
CA ALA A 196 -1.67 -19.79 8.36
C ALA A 196 -1.40 -18.51 9.19
N VAL A 197 -2.31 -18.21 10.11
CA VAL A 197 -2.14 -17.13 11.08
C VAL A 197 -1.03 -17.51 12.05
N ARG A 198 -0.16 -16.55 12.34
CA ARG A 198 1.00 -16.72 13.23
C ARG A 198 1.05 -15.60 14.26
N THR A 199 1.70 -15.85 15.39
CA THR A 199 2.26 -14.76 16.21
C THR A 199 3.50 -14.17 15.54
N THR A 200 3.94 -12.99 15.99
CA THR A 200 5.20 -12.40 15.49
C THR A 200 6.38 -13.31 15.79
N GLU A 201 6.42 -13.95 16.96
CA GLU A 201 7.47 -14.89 17.34
C GLU A 201 7.49 -16.13 16.44
N GLU A 202 6.33 -16.71 16.14
CA GLU A 202 6.21 -17.82 15.20
C GLU A 202 6.67 -17.42 13.80
N PHE A 203 6.34 -16.21 13.33
CA PHE A 203 6.77 -15.73 12.04
C PHE A 203 8.28 -15.59 11.95
N LEU A 204 8.89 -14.89 12.92
CA LEU A 204 10.35 -14.69 12.98
C LEU A 204 11.12 -16.01 13.17
N ALA A 205 10.47 -17.07 13.66
CA ALA A 205 11.05 -18.41 13.73
C ALA A 205 11.04 -19.17 12.38
N THR A 206 10.25 -18.75 11.41
CA THR A 206 10.24 -19.34 10.05
C THR A 206 11.49 -18.95 9.25
N GLU A 207 11.85 -19.73 8.24
CA GLU A 207 12.94 -19.36 7.32
C GLU A 207 12.65 -18.05 6.57
N GLN A 208 11.38 -17.77 6.25
CA GLN A 208 11.01 -16.47 5.67
C GLN A 208 11.22 -15.32 6.65
N GLY A 209 10.70 -15.45 7.88
CA GLY A 209 10.81 -14.39 8.88
C GLY A 209 12.26 -14.10 9.27
N LYS A 210 13.09 -15.14 9.44
CA LYS A 210 14.53 -14.99 9.70
C LYS A 210 15.24 -14.26 8.57
N GLU A 211 14.89 -14.55 7.32
CA GLU A 211 15.53 -13.91 6.17
C GLU A 211 15.10 -12.45 6.06
N ILE A 212 13.79 -12.20 6.05
CA ILE A 212 13.23 -10.85 5.91
C ILE A 212 13.65 -9.91 7.04
N HIS A 213 13.84 -10.42 8.26
CA HIS A 213 14.25 -9.61 9.40
C HIS A 213 15.68 -9.03 9.28
N LYS A 214 16.48 -9.51 8.32
CA LYS A 214 17.83 -8.97 8.03
C LYS A 214 17.79 -7.72 7.14
N HIS A 215 16.67 -7.48 6.47
CA HIS A 215 16.50 -6.48 5.42
C HIS A 215 15.76 -5.26 5.98
N LEU A 216 16.13 -4.06 5.52
CA LEU A 216 15.49 -2.82 5.98
C LEU A 216 14.06 -2.72 5.45
N PRO A 217 13.14 -2.03 6.16
CA PRO A 217 11.77 -1.86 5.67
C PRO A 217 11.66 -1.04 4.38
N ILE A 218 12.66 -0.20 4.11
CA ILE A 218 12.86 0.48 2.83
C ILE A 218 14.31 0.28 2.46
N GLU A 219 14.56 -0.44 1.37
CA GLU A 219 15.91 -0.59 0.85
C GLU A 219 16.12 0.35 -0.34
N VAL A 220 17.19 1.14 -0.30
CA VAL A 220 17.61 2.01 -1.40
C VAL A 220 19.05 1.65 -1.75
N GLN A 221 19.24 0.89 -2.83
CA GLN A 221 20.55 0.34 -3.19
C GLN A 221 21.01 0.90 -4.53
N LYS A 222 22.23 1.43 -4.59
CA LYS A 222 22.89 1.75 -5.87
C LYS A 222 23.38 0.45 -6.52
N ILE A 223 22.82 0.08 -7.68
CA ILE A 223 23.12 -1.19 -8.35
C ILE A 223 24.03 -1.01 -9.56
N CYS A 224 24.03 0.19 -10.17
CA CYS A 224 24.82 0.48 -11.37
C CYS A 224 25.40 1.89 -11.31
N ASP A 225 26.57 2.07 -11.92
CA ASP A 225 27.09 3.41 -12.21
C ASP A 225 26.45 3.99 -13.47
N ALA A 226 26.21 5.29 -13.41
CA ALA A 226 25.70 6.13 -14.47
C ALA A 226 26.08 7.58 -14.15
N PRO A 227 26.14 8.50 -15.13
CA PRO A 227 26.35 9.92 -14.86
C PRO A 227 25.29 10.47 -13.90
N LYS A 228 25.66 11.55 -13.19
CA LYS A 228 24.68 12.33 -12.40
C LYS A 228 23.59 12.84 -13.34
N LEU A 229 22.34 12.63 -12.95
CA LEU A 229 21.18 13.15 -13.67
C LEU A 229 20.48 14.16 -12.78
N HIS A 230 20.73 15.44 -13.06
CA HIS A 230 20.04 16.53 -12.38
C HIS A 230 18.53 16.41 -12.56
N LEU A 231 17.79 16.73 -11.50
CA LEU A 231 16.34 16.77 -11.57
C LEU A 231 15.91 17.89 -12.54
N PRO A 232 14.88 17.66 -13.38
CA PRO A 232 14.44 18.67 -14.34
C PRO A 232 14.03 19.98 -13.63
N PRO A 233 14.28 21.15 -14.27
CA PRO A 233 13.83 22.42 -13.72
C PRO A 233 12.30 22.46 -13.66
N GLY A 234 11.76 23.16 -12.66
CA GLY A 234 10.32 23.30 -12.50
C GLY A 234 9.95 23.92 -11.16
N LYS A 235 8.69 24.37 -11.04
CA LYS A 235 8.14 24.96 -9.82
C LYS A 235 7.79 23.89 -8.79
N ARG A 236 7.51 22.65 -9.22
CA ARG A 236 7.18 21.53 -8.31
C ARG A 236 8.38 20.62 -8.07
N ILE A 237 8.36 19.92 -6.92
CA ILE A 237 9.45 19.04 -6.45
C ILE A 237 9.85 18.02 -7.51
N LEU A 238 8.89 17.27 -8.06
CA LEU A 238 9.12 16.23 -9.07
C LEU A 238 8.68 16.63 -10.48
N GLU A 239 8.51 17.94 -10.74
CA GLU A 239 8.19 18.41 -12.08
C GLU A 239 9.22 17.92 -13.10
N GLY A 240 8.72 17.36 -14.21
CA GLY A 240 9.53 16.77 -15.29
C GLY A 240 9.97 15.31 -15.05
N VAL A 241 9.79 14.75 -13.85
CA VAL A 241 10.11 13.35 -13.56
C VAL A 241 9.03 12.43 -14.16
N LYS A 242 9.44 11.45 -14.97
CA LYS A 242 8.54 10.48 -15.60
C LYS A 242 8.51 9.15 -14.84
N VAL A 243 7.33 8.73 -14.41
CA VAL A 243 7.11 7.50 -13.63
C VAL A 243 6.22 6.55 -14.42
N LEU A 244 6.72 5.34 -14.67
CA LEU A 244 5.99 4.26 -15.32
C LEU A 244 5.55 3.25 -14.26
N GLU A 245 4.24 3.00 -14.15
CA GLU A 245 3.65 2.17 -13.09
C GLU A 245 3.02 0.89 -13.65
N LEU A 246 3.44 -0.26 -13.13
CA LEU A 246 2.95 -1.62 -13.40
C LEU A 246 2.51 -2.28 -12.09
N CYS A 247 1.46 -1.73 -11.47
CA CYS A 247 0.94 -2.21 -10.18
C CYS A 247 -0.58 -2.43 -10.22
N ARG A 248 -1.13 -3.05 -9.18
CA ARG A 248 -2.58 -3.25 -8.99
C ARG A 248 -2.98 -2.83 -7.57
N VAL A 249 -4.27 -2.64 -7.35
CA VAL A 249 -4.85 -2.47 -6.01
C VAL A 249 -4.36 -1.21 -5.28
N ILE A 250 -3.57 -1.30 -4.19
CA ILE A 250 -3.31 -0.16 -3.30
C ILE A 250 -1.83 0.21 -3.17
N ALA A 251 -0.95 -0.64 -2.62
CA ALA A 251 0.43 -0.22 -2.26
C ALA A 251 1.22 0.46 -3.41
N GLY A 252 1.28 -0.19 -4.57
CA GLY A 252 1.95 0.37 -5.75
C GLY A 252 1.26 1.64 -6.26
N PRO A 253 -0.07 1.64 -6.48
CA PRO A 253 -0.80 2.85 -6.83
C PRO A 253 -0.65 4.00 -5.82
N THR A 254 -0.60 3.74 -4.52
CA THR A 254 -0.33 4.75 -3.48
C THR A 254 1.05 5.37 -3.68
N THR A 255 2.08 4.55 -3.93
CA THR A 255 3.44 5.04 -4.19
C THR A 255 3.46 6.09 -5.29
N THR A 256 2.97 5.72 -6.48
CA THR A 256 3.06 6.59 -7.65
C THR A 256 2.05 7.73 -7.60
N ARG A 257 0.91 7.56 -6.89
CA ARG A 257 -0.01 8.68 -6.62
C ARG A 257 0.70 9.73 -5.78
N THR A 258 1.41 9.32 -4.73
CA THR A 258 2.23 10.25 -3.95
C THR A 258 3.27 10.93 -4.84
N LEU A 259 3.96 10.22 -5.73
CA LEU A 259 4.89 10.88 -6.67
C LEU A 259 4.19 11.92 -7.59
N ALA A 260 2.96 11.63 -8.05
CA ALA A 260 2.15 12.60 -8.81
C ALA A 260 1.76 13.83 -7.97
N GLU A 261 1.46 13.63 -6.68
CA GLU A 261 1.20 14.68 -5.69
C GLU A 261 2.38 15.66 -5.59
N TYR A 262 3.61 15.16 -5.68
CA TYR A 262 4.85 15.94 -5.70
C TYR A 262 5.21 16.51 -7.09
N GLY A 263 4.46 16.16 -8.13
CA GLY A 263 4.55 16.76 -9.47
C GLY A 263 5.12 15.87 -10.56
N ALA A 264 5.35 14.58 -10.29
CA ALA A 264 5.79 13.65 -11.31
C ALA A 264 4.69 13.40 -12.35
N GLN A 265 5.09 13.16 -13.59
CA GLN A 265 4.21 12.65 -14.63
C GLN A 265 4.12 11.14 -14.50
N VAL A 266 2.94 10.63 -14.13
CA VAL A 266 2.73 9.19 -13.91
C VAL A 266 1.87 8.60 -15.01
N LEU A 267 2.39 7.56 -15.67
CA LEU A 267 1.65 6.71 -16.60
C LEU A 267 1.50 5.32 -15.99
N LYS A 268 0.26 4.97 -15.65
CA LYS A 268 -0.12 3.62 -15.24
C LYS A 268 -0.40 2.74 -16.45
N VAL A 269 0.30 1.63 -16.55
CA VAL A 269 0.06 0.59 -17.54
C VAL A 269 -0.63 -0.58 -16.86
N SER A 270 -1.81 -0.93 -17.36
CA SER A 270 -2.51 -2.17 -17.02
C SER A 270 -2.75 -2.99 -18.28
N SER A 271 -3.44 -4.12 -18.17
CA SER A 271 -3.83 -4.97 -19.30
C SER A 271 -5.36 -5.04 -19.37
N PRO A 272 -5.95 -5.05 -20.58
CA PRO A 272 -7.40 -5.18 -20.73
C PRO A 272 -7.91 -6.56 -20.30
N TYR A 273 -7.02 -7.54 -20.11
CA TYR A 273 -7.33 -8.90 -19.70
C TYR A 273 -6.99 -9.20 -18.25
N LEU A 274 -6.50 -8.20 -17.52
CA LEU A 274 -6.11 -8.33 -16.12
C LEU A 274 -7.23 -7.77 -15.23
N ARG A 275 -7.81 -8.64 -14.39
CA ARG A 275 -8.80 -8.21 -13.40
C ARG A 275 -8.18 -7.21 -12.44
N ASP A 276 -8.86 -6.12 -12.13
CA ASP A 276 -8.50 -5.17 -11.07
C ASP A 276 -9.76 -4.72 -10.33
N VAL A 277 -9.63 -3.82 -9.35
CA VAL A 277 -10.75 -3.28 -8.58
C VAL A 277 -10.99 -1.83 -9.01
N ASP A 278 -11.91 -1.63 -9.96
CA ASP A 278 -12.16 -0.33 -10.60
C ASP A 278 -12.40 0.81 -9.61
N VAL A 279 -13.13 0.56 -8.52
CA VAL A 279 -13.41 1.61 -7.54
C VAL A 279 -12.15 2.12 -6.82
N LEU A 280 -11.11 1.30 -6.71
CA LEU A 280 -9.83 1.75 -6.15
C LEU A 280 -9.10 2.73 -7.07
N ALA A 281 -9.46 2.81 -8.36
CA ALA A 281 -8.94 3.83 -9.26
C ALA A 281 -9.35 5.25 -8.82
N VAL A 282 -10.47 5.42 -8.09
CA VAL A 282 -10.94 6.75 -7.67
C VAL A 282 -9.90 7.45 -6.79
N ASP A 283 -9.27 6.70 -5.90
CA ASP A 283 -8.16 7.13 -5.04
C ASP A 283 -6.81 6.87 -5.70
N GLY A 284 -6.60 5.67 -6.25
CA GLY A 284 -5.32 5.20 -6.76
C GLY A 284 -4.85 5.88 -8.03
N ASN A 285 -5.73 6.48 -8.85
CA ASN A 285 -5.35 7.14 -10.10
C ASN A 285 -5.39 8.67 -10.04
N SER A 286 -5.57 9.29 -8.87
CA SER A 286 -5.48 10.75 -8.72
C SER A 286 -4.12 11.27 -9.21
N GLY A 287 -4.12 12.26 -10.10
CA GLY A 287 -2.91 12.82 -10.70
C GLY A 287 -2.25 11.97 -11.79
N LYS A 288 -2.85 10.85 -12.22
CA LYS A 288 -2.23 9.91 -13.17
C LYS A 288 -2.94 9.84 -14.50
N ARG A 289 -2.21 9.38 -15.51
CA ARG A 289 -2.78 8.82 -16.75
C ARG A 289 -2.78 7.30 -16.67
N SER A 290 -3.73 6.65 -17.34
CA SER A 290 -3.82 5.19 -17.36
C SER A 290 -4.10 4.66 -18.76
N CYS A 291 -3.24 3.76 -19.24
CA CYS A 291 -3.37 3.10 -20.53
C CYS A 291 -3.40 1.57 -20.38
N PHE A 292 -3.89 0.89 -21.42
CA PHE A 292 -3.84 -0.56 -21.54
C PHE A 292 -2.78 -0.98 -22.55
N LEU A 293 -1.93 -1.92 -22.16
CA LEU A 293 -1.01 -2.64 -23.04
C LEU A 293 -1.14 -4.15 -22.80
N ASP A 294 -1.20 -4.93 -23.88
CA ASP A 294 -1.07 -6.38 -23.79
C ASP A 294 0.41 -6.78 -23.87
N LEU A 295 1.04 -6.95 -22.70
CA LEU A 295 2.45 -7.32 -22.59
C LEU A 295 2.72 -8.79 -22.95
N LYS A 296 1.70 -9.58 -23.32
CA LYS A 296 1.89 -10.90 -23.94
C LYS A 296 2.08 -10.81 -25.46
N SER A 297 1.73 -9.67 -26.05
CA SER A 297 1.96 -9.38 -27.46
C SER A 297 3.30 -8.69 -27.68
N GLU A 298 3.95 -8.96 -28.81
CA GLU A 298 5.20 -8.28 -29.17
C GLU A 298 5.01 -6.77 -29.36
N GLU A 299 3.86 -6.33 -29.86
CA GLU A 299 3.54 -4.91 -30.01
C GLU A 299 3.43 -4.22 -28.64
N GLY A 300 2.71 -4.82 -27.69
CA GLY A 300 2.58 -4.25 -26.34
C GLY A 300 3.92 -4.19 -25.60
N LYS A 301 4.77 -5.21 -25.75
CA LYS A 301 6.15 -5.18 -25.23
C LYS A 301 6.99 -4.08 -25.88
N LYS A 302 6.88 -3.90 -27.20
CA LYS A 302 7.59 -2.84 -27.93
C LYS A 302 7.14 -1.45 -27.44
N GLN A 303 5.83 -1.22 -27.31
CA GLN A 303 5.30 0.04 -26.78
C GLN A 303 5.79 0.32 -25.36
N LEU A 304 5.75 -0.68 -24.47
CA LEU A 304 6.28 -0.51 -23.11
C LEU A 304 7.79 -0.23 -23.12
N THR A 305 8.55 -0.90 -23.98
CA THR A 305 10.00 -0.68 -24.13
C THR A 305 10.31 0.77 -24.51
N GLU A 306 9.55 1.38 -25.44
CA GLU A 306 9.72 2.80 -25.76
C GLU A 306 9.42 3.72 -24.57
N LEU A 307 8.37 3.43 -23.79
CA LEU A 307 8.08 4.18 -22.57
C LEU A 307 9.19 4.05 -21.52
N VAL A 308 9.77 2.86 -21.38
CA VAL A 308 10.87 2.58 -20.43
C VAL A 308 12.13 3.37 -20.78
N LYS A 309 12.47 3.53 -22.06
CA LYS A 309 13.66 4.33 -22.46
C LYS A 309 13.62 5.73 -21.87
N ASP A 310 12.45 6.33 -21.84
CA ASP A 310 12.23 7.72 -21.44
C ASP A 310 11.80 7.92 -19.97
N CYS A 311 11.49 6.85 -19.21
CA CYS A 311 11.10 7.00 -17.81
C CYS A 311 12.30 7.22 -16.88
N ASP A 312 12.10 7.96 -15.80
CA ASP A 312 13.05 8.11 -14.69
C ASP A 312 12.88 7.03 -13.63
N VAL A 313 11.63 6.64 -13.40
CA VAL A 313 11.24 5.68 -12.38
C VAL A 313 10.36 4.61 -13.01
N PHE A 314 10.73 3.34 -12.79
CA PHE A 314 9.91 2.18 -13.13
C PHE A 314 9.41 1.54 -11.83
N VAL A 315 8.09 1.46 -11.66
CA VAL A 315 7.47 0.91 -10.43
C VAL A 315 6.66 -0.31 -10.81
N GLN A 316 6.88 -1.44 -10.13
CA GLN A 316 6.14 -2.67 -10.39
C GLN A 316 5.72 -3.39 -9.11
N GLY A 317 4.58 -4.08 -9.16
CA GLY A 317 4.01 -4.83 -8.03
C GLY A 317 3.64 -6.27 -8.34
N TYR A 318 4.26 -6.87 -9.36
CA TYR A 318 4.05 -8.24 -9.77
C TYR A 318 5.08 -9.19 -9.14
N ARG A 319 4.75 -10.49 -9.15
CA ARG A 319 5.65 -11.56 -8.69
C ARG A 319 6.90 -11.60 -9.55
N HIS A 320 8.02 -12.02 -8.96
CA HIS A 320 9.32 -12.07 -9.63
C HIS A 320 9.25 -12.82 -10.98
N ARG A 321 8.76 -14.07 -10.98
CA ARG A 321 8.56 -14.86 -12.21
C ARG A 321 7.64 -14.22 -13.24
N SER A 322 6.64 -13.44 -12.81
CA SER A 322 5.76 -12.75 -13.75
C SER A 322 6.53 -11.68 -14.53
N MET A 323 7.41 -10.93 -13.87
CA MET A 323 8.24 -9.93 -14.54
C MET A 323 9.33 -10.55 -15.41
N GLU A 324 9.91 -11.69 -15.01
CA GLU A 324 10.83 -12.48 -15.84
C GLU A 324 10.18 -12.89 -17.17
N HIS A 325 8.95 -13.42 -17.12
CA HIS A 325 8.21 -13.82 -18.32
C HIS A 325 7.82 -12.65 -19.22
N LEU A 326 7.56 -11.47 -18.64
CA LEU A 326 7.22 -10.28 -19.40
C LEU A 326 8.44 -9.58 -19.99
N GLY A 327 9.65 -9.85 -19.48
CA GLY A 327 10.89 -9.23 -19.94
C GLY A 327 11.08 -7.80 -19.45
N PHE A 328 10.62 -7.49 -18.23
CA PHE A 328 10.75 -6.16 -17.59
C PHE A 328 11.24 -6.26 -16.14
N THR A 329 12.10 -7.25 -15.86
CA THR A 329 12.87 -7.31 -14.60
C THR A 329 13.79 -6.09 -14.48
N PHE A 330 14.41 -5.90 -13.32
CA PHE A 330 15.44 -4.87 -13.15
C PHE A 330 16.52 -4.95 -14.24
N ASP A 331 17.04 -6.16 -14.50
CA ASP A 331 18.09 -6.35 -15.50
C ASP A 331 17.62 -6.11 -16.93
N ASP A 332 16.34 -6.39 -17.24
CA ASP A 332 15.74 -6.01 -18.52
C ASP A 332 15.65 -4.49 -18.67
N VAL A 333 15.10 -3.81 -17.67
CA VAL A 333 14.98 -2.34 -17.68
C VAL A 333 16.36 -1.69 -17.76
N LYS A 334 17.34 -2.22 -17.03
CA LYS A 334 18.74 -1.79 -17.13
C LYS A 334 19.27 -1.90 -18.56
N ARG A 335 19.05 -3.04 -19.24
CA ARG A 335 19.45 -3.23 -20.63
C ARG A 335 18.78 -2.22 -21.57
N ILE A 336 17.48 -1.93 -21.35
CA ILE A 336 16.73 -0.95 -22.15
C ILE A 336 17.25 0.48 -21.92
N LYS A 337 17.55 0.84 -20.66
CA LYS A 337 18.02 2.17 -20.26
C LYS A 337 19.47 2.45 -20.66
N GLY A 338 20.31 1.42 -20.79
CA GLY A 338 21.73 1.57 -21.12
C GLY A 338 22.49 2.32 -20.03
N SER A 339 23.18 3.42 -20.40
CA SER A 339 23.95 4.25 -19.47
C SER A 339 23.14 5.33 -18.74
N ASN A 340 21.82 5.40 -18.97
CA ASN A 340 20.96 6.40 -18.35
C ASN A 340 20.53 5.93 -16.95
N GLY A 341 20.92 6.66 -15.91
CA GLY A 341 20.53 6.38 -14.53
C GLY A 341 19.00 6.36 -14.35
N PHE A 342 18.48 5.37 -13.62
CA PHE A 342 17.05 5.23 -13.35
C PHE A 342 16.81 4.70 -11.94
N VAL A 343 15.56 4.82 -11.47
CA VAL A 343 15.09 4.19 -10.24
C VAL A 343 14.13 3.05 -10.60
N TYR A 344 14.34 1.88 -10.03
CA TYR A 344 13.42 0.74 -10.15
C TYR A 344 12.85 0.42 -8.78
N LEU A 345 11.54 0.46 -8.61
CA LEU A 345 10.85 0.09 -7.38
C LEU A 345 10.11 -1.23 -7.58
N THR A 346 10.35 -2.18 -6.68
CA THR A 346 9.53 -3.39 -6.50
C THR A 346 8.75 -3.30 -5.19
N VAL A 347 7.44 -3.51 -5.27
CA VAL A 347 6.53 -3.55 -4.11
C VAL A 347 5.83 -4.90 -4.09
N ASN A 348 5.95 -5.67 -3.00
CA ASN A 348 5.29 -6.98 -2.91
C ASN A 348 4.83 -7.30 -1.47
N CYS A 349 4.25 -8.48 -1.26
CA CYS A 349 3.75 -8.89 0.06
C CYS A 349 4.86 -9.37 1.00
N TYR A 350 5.68 -10.35 0.57
CA TYR A 350 6.54 -11.14 1.44
C TYR A 350 8.01 -10.72 1.48
N GLY A 351 8.41 -9.71 0.71
CA GLY A 351 9.79 -9.27 0.53
C GLY A 351 10.47 -9.86 -0.70
N ASN A 352 11.72 -9.48 -0.92
CA ASN A 352 12.51 -9.89 -2.10
C ASN A 352 13.60 -10.92 -1.75
N ALA A 353 13.47 -11.58 -0.61
CA ALA A 353 14.39 -12.60 -0.13
C ALA A 353 13.61 -13.72 0.59
N GLY A 354 14.26 -14.87 0.76
CA GLY A 354 13.71 -16.03 1.45
C GLY A 354 12.78 -16.90 0.60
N PRO A 355 12.28 -18.02 1.16
CA PRO A 355 11.52 -19.02 0.42
C PRO A 355 10.15 -18.53 -0.10
N TRP A 356 9.65 -17.38 0.34
CA TRP A 356 8.32 -16.87 -0.05
C TRP A 356 8.35 -15.79 -1.14
N ILE A 357 9.51 -15.53 -1.77
CA ILE A 357 9.68 -14.48 -2.79
C ILE A 357 8.67 -14.56 -3.95
N ASP A 358 8.25 -15.77 -4.33
CA ASP A 358 7.29 -16.01 -5.41
C ASP A 358 5.86 -16.27 -4.91
N ARG A 359 5.63 -16.27 -3.58
CA ARG A 359 4.29 -16.54 -3.04
C ARG A 359 3.34 -15.37 -3.34
N PRO A 360 2.09 -15.65 -3.73
CA PRO A 360 1.07 -14.62 -3.90
C PRO A 360 0.64 -14.05 -2.54
N GLY A 361 0.53 -12.73 -2.42
CA GLY A 361 0.12 -12.13 -1.15
C GLY A 361 -0.49 -10.75 -1.28
N TRP A 362 -1.20 -10.37 -0.20
CA TRP A 362 -1.97 -9.14 -0.05
C TRP A 362 -1.94 -8.70 1.42
N GLU A 363 -2.34 -7.45 1.68
CA GLU A 363 -2.53 -6.82 3.00
C GLU A 363 -2.95 -7.79 4.10
N GLN A 364 -4.07 -8.49 3.91
CA GLN A 364 -4.66 -9.33 4.95
C GLN A 364 -3.77 -10.53 5.29
N LEU A 365 -3.05 -11.05 4.28
CA LEU A 365 -2.10 -12.13 4.50
C LEU A 365 -0.85 -11.62 5.20
N ALA A 366 -0.39 -10.40 4.90
CA ALA A 366 0.73 -9.77 5.62
C ALA A 366 0.38 -9.66 7.11
N GLN A 367 -0.77 -9.07 7.46
CA GLN A 367 -1.21 -8.96 8.85
C GLN A 367 -1.36 -10.32 9.56
N ALA A 368 -1.84 -11.34 8.84
CA ALA A 368 -2.03 -12.68 9.36
C ALA A 368 -0.70 -13.41 9.63
N VAL A 369 0.28 -13.29 8.72
CA VAL A 369 1.58 -13.95 8.90
C VAL A 369 2.48 -13.21 9.87
N THR A 370 2.44 -11.89 9.97
CA THR A 370 3.33 -11.12 10.88
C THR A 370 2.86 -11.10 12.32
N GLY A 371 1.63 -11.56 12.56
CA GLY A 371 0.99 -11.58 13.86
C GLY A 371 0.27 -10.31 14.25
N MET A 372 0.19 -9.31 13.35
CA MET A 372 -0.66 -8.14 13.57
C MET A 372 -2.10 -8.54 13.87
N ALA A 373 -2.65 -9.51 13.14
CA ALA A 373 -4.00 -10.01 13.35
C ALA A 373 -4.21 -10.65 14.75
N THR A 374 -3.18 -11.32 15.29
CA THR A 374 -3.26 -11.95 16.62
C THR A 374 -3.23 -10.91 17.74
N VAL A 375 -2.42 -9.87 17.60
CA VAL A 375 -2.33 -8.76 18.57
C VAL A 375 -3.60 -7.93 18.57
N GLN A 376 -4.12 -7.62 17.37
CA GLN A 376 -5.38 -6.89 17.20
C GLN A 376 -6.56 -7.67 17.77
N GLY A 377 -6.63 -8.98 17.51
CA GLY A 377 -7.61 -9.89 18.09
C GLY A 377 -7.43 -10.20 19.58
N GLY A 378 -6.33 -9.74 20.19
CA GLY A 378 -5.99 -9.96 21.60
C GLY A 378 -5.45 -11.35 21.94
N SER A 379 -5.51 -12.31 21.01
CA SER A 379 -5.01 -13.67 21.17
C SER A 379 -4.85 -14.37 19.81
N PRO A 380 -3.89 -15.32 19.68
CA PRO A 380 -3.82 -16.20 18.51
C PRO A 380 -5.07 -17.06 18.28
N ASN A 381 -5.90 -17.26 19.32
CA ASN A 381 -7.13 -18.05 19.24
C ASN A 381 -8.33 -17.25 18.68
N THR A 382 -8.22 -15.92 18.67
CA THR A 382 -9.27 -15.00 18.22
C THR A 382 -8.67 -13.91 17.33
N PRO A 383 -7.93 -14.25 16.26
CA PRO A 383 -7.31 -13.25 15.42
C PRO A 383 -8.37 -12.37 14.74
N CYS A 384 -8.04 -11.11 14.54
CA CYS A 384 -8.88 -10.15 13.84
C CYS A 384 -7.97 -9.18 13.08
N LEU A 385 -8.32 -8.88 11.83
CA LEU A 385 -7.56 -7.91 11.04
C LEU A 385 -7.72 -6.51 11.62
N LEU A 386 -6.76 -5.62 11.35
CA LEU A 386 -6.91 -4.22 11.66
C LEU A 386 -8.07 -3.63 10.84
N PRO A 387 -8.85 -2.70 11.42
CA PRO A 387 -10.01 -2.10 10.75
C PRO A 387 -9.62 -0.97 9.78
N MET A 388 -8.47 -1.13 9.13
CA MET A 388 -7.83 -0.16 8.25
C MET A 388 -6.88 -0.91 7.30
N THR A 389 -6.55 -0.28 6.17
CA THR A 389 -5.69 -0.88 5.13
C THR A 389 -4.22 -0.50 5.34
N LEU A 390 -3.69 -0.89 6.51
CA LEU A 390 -2.42 -0.38 7.02
C LEU A 390 -1.23 -0.79 6.15
N SER A 391 -1.06 -2.08 5.89
CA SER A 391 0.13 -2.63 5.25
C SER A 391 0.29 -2.05 3.85
N ASP A 392 -0.80 -1.98 3.08
CA ASP A 392 -0.83 -1.47 1.72
C ASP A 392 -0.47 0.03 1.67
N TYR A 393 -1.16 0.89 2.42
CA TYR A 393 -0.89 2.34 2.38
C TYR A 393 0.48 2.68 2.95
N LEU A 394 0.88 2.07 4.06
CA LEU A 394 2.19 2.33 4.66
C LEU A 394 3.31 1.92 3.69
N THR A 395 3.20 0.76 3.07
CA THR A 395 4.16 0.30 2.06
C THR A 395 4.19 1.21 0.84
N GLY A 396 3.05 1.77 0.44
CA GLY A 396 2.98 2.75 -0.65
C GLY A 396 3.69 4.06 -0.33
N TYR A 397 3.43 4.64 0.83
CA TYR A 397 4.10 5.88 1.26
C TYR A 397 5.61 5.66 1.49
N ALA A 398 5.98 4.51 2.06
CA ALA A 398 7.37 4.10 2.21
C ALA A 398 8.08 3.89 0.85
N GLY A 399 7.38 3.31 -0.13
CA GLY A 399 7.87 3.18 -1.51
C GLY A 399 8.12 4.54 -2.16
N ALA A 400 7.22 5.51 -1.95
CA ALA A 400 7.42 6.88 -2.42
C ALA A 400 8.63 7.55 -1.76
N LEU A 401 8.82 7.34 -0.45
CA LEU A 401 9.99 7.85 0.28
C LEU A 401 11.29 7.28 -0.30
N GLY A 402 11.35 5.96 -0.50
CA GLY A 402 12.51 5.30 -1.11
C GLY A 402 12.79 5.80 -2.52
N VAL A 403 11.77 6.03 -3.34
CA VAL A 403 11.93 6.59 -4.70
C VAL A 403 12.44 8.03 -4.66
N ILE A 404 11.90 8.89 -3.80
CA ILE A 404 12.37 10.28 -3.68
C ILE A 404 13.81 10.32 -3.19
N ALA A 405 14.17 9.50 -2.20
CA ALA A 405 15.56 9.35 -1.73
C ALA A 405 16.49 8.84 -2.84
N ALA A 406 16.07 7.83 -3.61
CA ALA A 406 16.84 7.30 -4.74
C ALA A 406 17.03 8.33 -5.86
N LEU A 407 15.99 9.14 -6.17
CA LEU A 407 16.08 10.23 -7.14
C LEU A 407 17.06 11.33 -6.69
N LEU A 408 17.07 11.65 -5.40
CA LEU A 408 18.03 12.57 -4.80
C LEU A 408 19.46 12.03 -4.91
N LYS A 409 19.70 10.78 -4.48
CA LYS A 409 21.02 10.12 -4.59
C LYS A 409 21.48 10.04 -6.05
N ARG A 410 20.60 9.71 -7.01
CA ARG A 410 20.90 9.75 -8.45
C ARG A 410 21.33 11.13 -8.93
N ALA A 411 20.72 12.20 -8.42
CA ALA A 411 21.06 13.56 -8.80
C ALA A 411 22.41 14.02 -8.22
N GLU A 412 22.72 13.63 -6.98
CA GLU A 412 23.94 14.04 -6.27
C GLU A 412 25.14 13.12 -6.54
N GLU A 413 24.92 11.83 -6.77
CA GLU A 413 25.95 10.78 -6.87
C GLU A 413 25.99 10.08 -8.24
N GLY A 414 24.89 10.11 -8.99
CA GLY A 414 24.74 9.34 -10.23
C GLY A 414 24.42 7.86 -9.97
N GLY A 415 24.20 7.10 -11.05
CA GLY A 415 23.88 5.68 -10.96
C GLY A 415 22.41 5.33 -11.18
N SER A 416 22.14 4.03 -11.10
CA SER A 416 20.79 3.46 -11.06
C SER A 416 20.55 2.78 -9.73
N TYR A 417 19.34 2.98 -9.21
CA TYR A 417 18.96 2.55 -7.87
C TYR A 417 17.82 1.54 -7.92
N LEU A 418 17.94 0.48 -7.13
CA LEU A 418 16.86 -0.44 -6.82
C LEU A 418 16.27 -0.05 -5.47
N VAL A 419 14.96 0.18 -5.45
CA VAL A 419 14.17 0.41 -4.25
C VAL A 419 13.30 -0.81 -3.99
N GLN A 420 13.27 -1.29 -2.76
CA GLN A 420 12.50 -2.47 -2.39
C GLN A 420 11.70 -2.19 -1.12
N THR A 421 10.39 -2.46 -1.19
CA THR A 421 9.51 -2.43 -0.01
C THR A 421 8.58 -3.65 -0.02
N SER A 422 8.13 -4.07 1.15
CA SER A 422 7.12 -5.12 1.25
C SER A 422 6.17 -4.96 2.43
N LEU A 423 4.96 -5.46 2.25
CA LEU A 423 3.90 -5.40 3.26
C LEU A 423 4.38 -5.99 4.60
N VAL A 424 5.01 -7.17 4.57
CA VAL A 424 5.53 -7.84 5.77
C VAL A 424 6.63 -7.03 6.46
N GLN A 425 7.54 -6.40 5.72
CA GLN A 425 8.59 -5.59 6.35
C GLN A 425 8.03 -4.32 7.01
N LEU A 426 7.03 -3.69 6.40
CA LEU A 426 6.38 -2.52 6.99
C LEU A 426 5.47 -2.88 8.18
N ASP A 427 4.83 -4.05 8.16
CA ASP A 427 4.14 -4.60 9.32
C ASP A 427 5.12 -4.85 10.48
N LEU A 428 6.27 -5.48 10.20
CA LEU A 428 7.33 -5.69 11.19
C LEU A 428 7.90 -4.37 11.71
N TYR A 429 8.02 -3.36 10.85
CA TYR A 429 8.42 -2.01 11.26
C TYR A 429 7.43 -1.44 12.28
N VAL A 430 6.12 -1.49 12.01
CA VAL A 430 5.08 -1.06 12.96
C VAL A 430 5.15 -1.85 14.26
N ILE A 431 5.30 -3.18 14.18
CA ILE A 431 5.45 -4.04 15.36
C ILE A 431 6.68 -3.65 16.19
N SER A 432 7.80 -3.29 15.54
CA SER A 432 9.02 -2.87 16.23
C SER A 432 8.85 -1.57 17.04
N LYS A 433 7.86 -0.75 16.71
CA LYS A 433 7.51 0.47 17.47
C LYS A 433 6.80 0.18 18.78
N GLY A 434 6.44 -1.07 19.04
CA GLY A 434 5.74 -1.48 20.24
C GLY A 434 4.23 -1.23 20.17
N LEU A 435 3.58 -1.36 21.32
CA LEU A 435 2.14 -1.22 21.49
C LEU A 435 1.81 -0.11 22.48
N TYR A 436 0.68 0.56 22.28
CA TYR A 436 0.05 1.30 23.37
C TYR A 436 -0.14 0.40 24.60
N SER A 437 -0.04 1.01 25.78
CA SER A 437 -0.27 0.30 27.03
C SER A 437 -1.63 -0.41 27.02
N ALA A 438 -1.73 -1.53 27.75
CA ALA A 438 -2.96 -2.32 27.79
C ALA A 438 -4.21 -1.47 28.12
N ALA A 439 -4.08 -0.46 28.98
CA ALA A 439 -5.15 0.47 29.34
C ALA A 439 -5.60 1.35 28.15
N VAL A 440 -4.63 1.93 27.42
CA VAL A 440 -4.93 2.75 26.22
C VAL A 440 -5.53 1.88 25.12
N GLY A 441 -4.93 0.71 24.85
CA GLY A 441 -5.44 -0.23 23.86
C GLY A 441 -6.88 -0.66 24.15
N LYS A 442 -7.20 -1.00 25.41
CA LYS A 442 -8.58 -1.34 25.82
C LYS A 442 -9.53 -0.17 25.62
N LYS A 443 -9.12 1.06 25.96
CA LYS A 443 -9.92 2.27 25.74
C LYS A 443 -10.21 2.46 24.26
N LEU A 444 -9.20 2.37 23.39
CA LEU A 444 -9.34 2.54 21.94
C LEU A 444 -10.30 1.54 21.32
N MET A 445 -10.16 0.26 21.66
CA MET A 445 -11.05 -0.80 21.16
C MET A 445 -12.49 -0.61 21.62
N ALA A 446 -12.71 -0.10 22.84
CA ALA A 446 -14.05 0.11 23.39
C ALA A 446 -14.81 1.32 22.80
N LEU A 447 -14.15 2.18 22.01
CA LEU A 447 -14.79 3.30 21.33
C LEU A 447 -15.62 2.87 20.10
N TYR A 448 -15.49 1.61 19.68
CA TYR A 448 -16.05 1.11 18.44
C TYR A 448 -16.83 -0.18 18.67
N PRO A 449 -17.82 -0.50 17.82
CA PRO A 449 -18.41 -1.82 17.78
C PRO A 449 -17.33 -2.91 17.62
N PRO A 450 -17.55 -4.12 18.15
CA PRO A 450 -16.60 -5.21 17.99
C PRO A 450 -16.40 -5.55 16.50
N PHE A 451 -15.14 -5.64 16.08
CA PHE A 451 -14.78 -6.12 14.75
C PHE A 451 -14.73 -7.64 14.75
N HIS A 452 -15.44 -8.26 13.81
CA HIS A 452 -15.56 -9.71 13.79
C HIS A 452 -14.55 -10.35 12.83
N TYR A 453 -14.00 -11.51 13.21
CA TYR A 453 -13.00 -12.23 12.41
C TYR A 453 -13.53 -12.71 11.04
N TYR A 454 -14.86 -12.85 10.91
CA TYR A 454 -15.50 -13.29 9.67
C TYR A 454 -15.74 -12.15 8.68
N GLU A 455 -15.56 -10.89 9.10
CA GLU A 455 -15.68 -9.72 8.26
C GLU A 455 -14.33 -9.42 7.57
N GLY A 456 -14.39 -8.99 6.31
CA GLY A 456 -13.19 -8.53 5.60
C GLY A 456 -12.79 -7.11 6.02
N THR A 457 -11.52 -6.76 5.81
CA THR A 457 -10.97 -5.43 6.12
C THR A 457 -11.81 -4.29 5.55
N HIS A 458 -12.38 -4.43 4.35
CA HIS A 458 -13.23 -3.40 3.75
C HIS A 458 -14.48 -3.10 4.59
N ILE A 459 -15.14 -4.12 5.16
CA ILE A 459 -16.30 -3.95 6.06
C ILE A 459 -15.86 -3.25 7.35
N HIS A 460 -14.73 -3.67 7.92
CA HIS A 460 -14.18 -3.01 9.10
C HIS A 460 -13.86 -1.53 8.85
N CYS A 461 -13.28 -1.19 7.70
CA CYS A 461 -13.02 0.19 7.31
C CYS A 461 -14.32 1.01 7.19
N LEU A 462 -15.40 0.42 6.67
CA LEU A 462 -16.70 1.10 6.57
C LEU A 462 -17.31 1.36 7.96
N HIS A 463 -17.28 0.38 8.86
CA HIS A 463 -17.74 0.55 10.24
C HIS A 463 -16.92 1.63 10.96
N LEU A 464 -15.60 1.62 10.79
CA LEU A 464 -14.72 2.65 11.33
C LEU A 464 -15.07 4.04 10.77
N LEU A 465 -15.23 4.17 9.45
CA LEU A 465 -15.59 5.43 8.80
C LEU A 465 -16.92 6.00 9.33
N GLN A 466 -17.96 5.16 9.41
CA GLN A 466 -19.27 5.57 9.94
C GLN A 466 -19.17 6.07 11.39
N GLN A 467 -18.41 5.36 12.23
CA GLN A 467 -18.21 5.76 13.63
C GLN A 467 -17.41 7.08 13.72
N LEU A 468 -16.37 7.26 12.90
CA LEU A 468 -15.60 8.51 12.85
C LEU A 468 -16.46 9.69 12.39
N GLN A 469 -17.32 9.50 11.38
CA GLN A 469 -18.25 10.55 10.91
C GLN A 469 -19.22 11.00 12.01
N LYS A 470 -19.67 10.05 12.84
CA LYS A 470 -20.57 10.31 13.95
C LYS A 470 -19.88 11.00 15.13
N ASP A 471 -18.78 10.42 15.61
CA ASP A 471 -18.16 10.82 16.88
C ASP A 471 -17.10 11.91 16.71
N ARG A 472 -16.52 12.01 15.51
CA ARG A 472 -15.41 12.93 15.19
C ARG A 472 -15.60 13.62 13.83
N PRO A 473 -16.73 14.30 13.58
CA PRO A 473 -17.00 14.95 12.30
C PRO A 473 -15.95 16.00 11.91
N TYR A 474 -15.26 16.58 12.88
CA TYR A 474 -14.19 17.55 12.64
C TYR A 474 -13.00 16.98 11.84
N LEU A 475 -12.76 15.65 11.87
CA LEU A 475 -11.69 15.00 11.10
C LEU A 475 -11.86 15.16 9.59
N PHE A 476 -13.10 15.41 9.13
CA PHE A 476 -13.45 15.54 7.73
C PHE A 476 -13.40 17.00 7.23
N ASN A 477 -13.11 17.96 8.12
CA ASN A 477 -13.10 19.38 7.78
C ASN A 477 -11.75 19.77 7.17
N GLY A 478 -11.79 20.39 5.99
CA GLY A 478 -10.60 20.99 5.36
C GLY A 478 -9.62 20.02 4.70
N ILE A 479 -9.77 18.70 4.90
CA ILE A 479 -8.89 17.66 4.35
C ILE A 479 -9.25 17.20 2.93
N PHE A 480 -10.35 17.71 2.35
CA PHE A 480 -10.81 17.33 1.01
C PHE A 480 -10.73 18.50 0.02
N GLU A 481 -10.50 18.17 -1.23
CA GLU A 481 -10.70 19.05 -2.39
C GLU A 481 -11.54 18.34 -3.45
N VAL A 482 -12.03 19.11 -4.44
CA VAL A 482 -12.86 18.58 -5.53
C VAL A 482 -12.19 18.89 -6.85
N THR A 483 -11.96 17.86 -7.66
CA THR A 483 -11.41 18.00 -9.01
C THR A 483 -12.42 17.49 -10.04
N PRO A 484 -12.77 18.30 -11.06
CA PRO A 484 -13.57 17.83 -12.17
C PRO A 484 -12.73 16.97 -13.12
N GLY A 485 -13.29 15.89 -13.64
CA GLY A 485 -12.56 15.00 -14.54
C GLY A 485 -13.45 14.03 -15.32
N PRO A 486 -12.83 13.06 -16.03
CA PRO A 486 -13.56 12.04 -16.80
C PRO A 486 -14.52 11.19 -15.97
N LEU A 487 -14.31 11.08 -14.66
CA LEU A 487 -15.21 10.39 -13.72
C LEU A 487 -16.36 11.27 -13.19
N GLY A 488 -16.37 12.56 -13.55
CA GLY A 488 -17.21 13.58 -12.94
C GLY A 488 -16.45 14.40 -11.90
N GLU A 489 -17.17 15.00 -10.96
CA GLU A 489 -16.58 15.71 -9.82
C GLU A 489 -16.12 14.71 -8.78
N VAL A 490 -14.81 14.57 -8.62
CA VAL A 490 -14.21 13.69 -7.62
C VAL A 490 -13.81 14.53 -6.41
N LYS A 491 -14.47 14.30 -5.28
CA LYS A 491 -14.02 14.79 -3.97
C LYS A 491 -12.99 13.81 -3.44
N HIS A 492 -11.75 14.21 -3.25
CA HIS A 492 -10.67 13.35 -2.75
C HIS A 492 -9.87 14.07 -1.66
N MET A 493 -9.05 13.31 -0.93
CA MET A 493 -8.18 13.88 0.09
C MET A 493 -7.14 14.82 -0.53
N LYS A 494 -6.86 15.92 0.18
CA LYS A 494 -5.73 16.79 -0.10
C LYS A 494 -4.41 16.10 0.30
N PRO A 495 -3.27 16.58 -0.21
CA PRO A 495 -1.95 16.21 0.28
C PRO A 495 -1.84 16.34 1.79
N VAL A 496 -1.27 15.33 2.46
CA VAL A 496 -1.06 15.37 3.91
C VAL A 496 0.09 16.32 4.27
N VAL A 497 1.16 16.28 3.48
CA VAL A 497 2.33 17.13 3.64
C VAL A 497 2.01 18.52 3.09
N GLN A 498 2.25 19.55 3.90
CA GLN A 498 2.08 20.95 3.51
C GLN A 498 3.44 21.63 3.40
N MET A 499 3.70 22.21 2.22
CA MET A 499 4.93 22.91 1.85
C MET A 499 4.54 24.23 1.14
N PRO A 500 4.65 25.40 1.81
CA PRO A 500 4.02 26.64 1.34
C PRO A 500 4.70 27.25 0.10
N GLU A 501 5.99 27.01 -0.12
CA GLU A 501 6.72 27.55 -1.28
C GLU A 501 6.59 26.64 -2.51
N THR A 502 6.45 25.32 -2.30
CA THR A 502 6.22 24.33 -3.35
C THR A 502 5.00 23.46 -3.00
N PRO A 503 3.78 24.02 -3.11
CA PRO A 503 2.56 23.31 -2.71
C PRO A 503 2.38 22.02 -3.50
N LEU A 504 1.99 20.97 -2.79
CA LEU A 504 1.64 19.68 -3.35
C LEU A 504 0.18 19.71 -3.80
N TYR A 505 -0.14 19.04 -4.91
CA TYR A 505 -1.52 18.93 -5.46
C TYR A 505 -1.54 17.96 -6.65
N PHE A 506 -2.69 17.41 -7.01
CA PHE A 506 -2.82 16.63 -8.24
C PHE A 506 -3.01 17.56 -9.45
N SER A 507 -2.08 17.55 -10.41
CA SER A 507 -2.18 18.39 -11.62
C SER A 507 -3.14 17.83 -12.68
N SER A 508 -3.51 16.56 -12.56
CA SER A 508 -4.44 15.88 -13.45
C SER A 508 -5.59 15.27 -12.64
N PRO A 509 -6.81 15.28 -13.19
CA PRO A 509 -7.93 14.63 -12.53
C PRO A 509 -7.75 13.12 -12.47
N THR A 510 -8.44 12.46 -11.54
CA THR A 510 -8.57 11.01 -11.50
C THR A 510 -9.17 10.45 -12.80
N ARG A 511 -8.66 9.31 -13.25
CA ARG A 511 -9.07 8.64 -14.49
C ARG A 511 -9.36 7.15 -14.27
N ASN A 512 -10.26 6.60 -15.09
CA ASN A 512 -10.48 5.16 -15.19
C ASN A 512 -9.27 4.44 -15.81
N PHE A 513 -9.21 3.13 -15.65
CA PHE A 513 -8.19 2.32 -16.30
C PHE A 513 -8.29 2.38 -17.83
N GLY A 514 -7.15 2.53 -18.49
CA GLY A 514 -7.04 2.33 -19.94
C GLY A 514 -7.63 3.43 -20.83
N VAL A 515 -8.00 4.58 -20.28
CA VAL A 515 -8.62 5.68 -21.04
C VAL A 515 -7.62 6.57 -21.80
N ASP A 516 -6.33 6.48 -21.46
CA ASP A 516 -5.25 7.24 -22.07
C ASP A 516 -4.46 6.42 -23.10
N LYS A 517 -3.80 7.12 -24.02
CA LYS A 517 -2.76 6.55 -24.89
C LYS A 517 -1.50 6.22 -24.10
N ALA A 518 -0.78 5.20 -24.56
CA ALA A 518 0.52 4.78 -24.04
C ALA A 518 1.65 5.72 -24.53
N GLU A 519 1.65 6.97 -24.06
CA GLU A 519 2.63 8.00 -24.45
C GLU A 519 2.89 8.98 -23.30
N TRP A 520 4.07 9.61 -23.26
CA TRP A 520 4.34 10.76 -22.38
C TRP A 520 3.69 12.04 -22.97
N VAL A 521 3.31 12.99 -22.11
CA VAL A 521 2.70 14.29 -22.50
C VAL A 521 3.60 15.46 -22.18
#